data_AF-A0A5C6LNK6-F1
#
_entry.id   AF-A0A5C6LNK6-F1
#
_cell.length_a   1.000
_cell.length_b   1.000
_cell.length_c   1.000
_cell.angle_alpha   90.00
_cell.angle_beta   90.00
_cell.angle_gamma   90.00
#
_symmetry.space_group_name_H-M   'P 1'
#
loop_
_entity.id
_entity.type
_entity.pdbx_description
1 polymer ?
#
loop_
_entity_poly.entity_id
_entity_poly.type
_entity_poly.pdbx_seq_one_letter_code
_entity_poly.pdbx_strand_id
1 'polypeptide(L)'
;MLKFGSSGKFLITSALFLVFNSGVFAQHKQSAEAVVAGKEISFTNGTWKELTAQAAKSGKLIFVDVNTTWCGPCRLLKSTTFKDENVATYFNQHFISYSVDAEKGEGETLAEQWKVRAYPTLLLVNAEGKIVSRQIGYVNAERLLSWGKESAAQGPVAAR
;
A
#
# COMPACT_ATOMS: atom_id res chain seq x y z
N MET A 1 -65.50 45.07 -12.13
CA MET A 1 -65.87 43.76 -12.72
C MET A 1 -65.01 43.51 -13.95
N LEU A 2 -64.54 42.25 -14.07
CA LEU A 2 -64.19 41.52 -15.30
C LEU A 2 -62.79 41.73 -15.94
N LYS A 3 -62.01 40.64 -15.87
CA LYS A 3 -60.80 40.31 -16.65
C LYS A 3 -61.18 39.89 -18.07
N PHE A 4 -60.34 40.23 -19.05
CA PHE A 4 -60.04 39.48 -20.29
C PHE A 4 -58.60 39.89 -20.67
N GLY A 5 -57.60 39.05 -20.97
CA GLY A 5 -57.61 37.75 -21.62
C GLY A 5 -57.37 37.93 -23.12
N SER A 6 -56.11 37.96 -23.58
CA SER A 6 -55.79 37.91 -25.01
C SER A 6 -54.47 37.18 -25.28
N SER A 7 -54.58 36.16 -26.12
CA SER A 7 -53.55 35.25 -26.63
C SER A 7 -52.96 35.75 -27.94
N GLY A 8 -51.63 35.67 -28.10
CA GLY A 8 -50.93 35.95 -29.36
C GLY A 8 -49.86 34.90 -29.65
N LYS A 9 -50.09 34.11 -30.69
CA LYS A 9 -49.18 33.09 -31.25
C LYS A 9 -48.05 33.80 -32.01
N PHE A 10 -46.79 33.45 -31.74
CA PHE A 10 -45.64 33.89 -32.55
C PHE A 10 -45.10 32.71 -33.37
N LEU A 11 -45.25 32.82 -34.68
CA LEU A 11 -44.50 32.08 -35.69
C LEU A 11 -43.48 33.05 -36.29
N ILE A 12 -42.18 32.90 -35.99
CA ILE A 12 -41.09 33.50 -36.76
C ILE A 12 -39.92 32.49 -36.82
N THR A 13 -39.91 31.75 -37.92
CA THR A 13 -38.78 31.43 -38.81
C THR A 13 -37.33 31.48 -38.28
N SER A 14 -36.68 30.32 -38.41
CA SER A 14 -35.40 30.07 -39.08
C SER A 14 -34.08 30.70 -38.58
N ALA A 15 -33.13 29.77 -38.37
CA ALA A 15 -31.67 29.89 -38.51
C ALA A 15 -30.89 30.72 -37.49
N LEU A 16 -30.31 30.02 -36.50
CA LEU A 16 -28.94 30.30 -36.08
C LEU A 16 -28.28 29.03 -35.50
N PHE A 17 -27.51 28.34 -36.34
CA PHE A 17 -26.52 27.36 -35.90
C PHE A 17 -25.39 28.13 -35.18
N LEU A 18 -25.46 28.24 -33.86
CA LEU A 18 -24.29 28.51 -33.02
C LEU A 18 -23.81 27.17 -32.47
N VAL A 19 -22.78 26.63 -33.14
CA VAL A 19 -21.98 25.52 -32.65
C VAL A 19 -21.25 26.03 -31.40
N PHE A 20 -21.85 25.82 -30.24
CA PHE A 20 -21.18 25.99 -28.96
C PHE A 20 -20.23 24.80 -28.80
N ASN A 21 -18.96 25.07 -29.06
CA ASN A 21 -17.85 24.13 -28.94
C ASN A 21 -17.76 23.62 -27.50
N SER A 22 -18.39 22.47 -27.22
CA SER A 22 -18.29 21.74 -25.96
C SER A 22 -16.92 21.04 -25.89
N GLY A 23 -15.87 21.86 -25.83
CA GLY A 23 -14.47 21.45 -25.74
C GLY A 23 -13.84 21.90 -24.43
N VAL A 24 -14.53 21.73 -23.31
CA VAL A 24 -13.95 21.87 -21.97
C VAL A 24 -14.20 20.58 -21.21
N PHE A 25 -13.63 19.48 -21.69
CA PHE A 25 -13.36 18.34 -20.84
C PHE A 25 -12.11 18.67 -20.05
N ALA A 26 -12.33 18.96 -18.77
CA ALA A 26 -11.35 19.24 -17.75
C ALA A 26 -10.15 18.29 -17.89
N GLN A 27 -8.98 18.90 -18.04
CA GLN A 27 -7.69 18.25 -18.06
C GLN A 27 -7.37 17.73 -16.66
N HIS A 28 -7.99 16.62 -16.25
CA HIS A 28 -7.47 15.75 -15.20
C HIS A 28 -6.28 14.98 -15.77
N LYS A 29 -5.15 15.66 -15.99
CA LYS A 29 -3.85 14.98 -16.04
C LYS A 29 -3.48 14.68 -14.60
N GLN A 30 -3.87 13.49 -14.17
CA GLN A 30 -3.34 12.79 -13.02
C GLN A 30 -1.82 12.99 -13.00
N SER A 31 -1.31 13.69 -11.99
CA SER A 31 0.09 13.62 -11.63
C SER A 31 0.35 12.21 -11.12
N ALA A 32 0.57 11.28 -12.04
CA ALA A 32 1.17 10.00 -11.75
C ALA A 32 2.59 10.30 -11.29
N GLU A 33 2.76 10.39 -9.98
CA GLU A 33 4.05 10.26 -9.32
C GLU A 33 4.73 9.04 -9.96
N ALA A 34 5.88 9.24 -10.58
CA ALA A 34 6.55 8.20 -11.34
C ALA A 34 6.82 7.01 -10.42
N VAL A 35 5.99 5.98 -10.55
CA VAL A 35 6.13 4.74 -9.79
C VAL A 35 7.39 4.08 -10.33
N VAL A 36 8.49 4.21 -9.59
CA VAL A 36 9.73 3.52 -9.90
C VAL A 36 9.42 2.03 -9.74
N ALA A 37 9.29 1.33 -10.87
CA ALA A 37 9.10 -0.12 -10.88
C ALA A 37 10.25 -0.77 -10.11
N GLY A 38 9.92 -1.35 -8.96
CA GLY A 38 10.89 -2.09 -8.14
C GLY A 38 11.07 -3.48 -8.73
N LYS A 39 12.31 -3.88 -9.01
CA LYS A 39 12.62 -5.26 -9.42
C LYS A 39 12.63 -6.24 -8.25
N GLU A 40 12.77 -5.73 -7.02
CA GLU A 40 12.70 -6.49 -5.78
C GLU A 40 12.35 -5.58 -4.59
N ILE A 41 11.85 -6.18 -3.51
CA ILE A 41 11.66 -5.45 -2.25
C ILE A 41 13.02 -4.97 -1.72
N SER A 42 13.11 -3.67 -1.47
CA SER A 42 14.29 -3.01 -0.91
C SER A 42 14.25 -3.05 0.60
N PHE A 43 15.05 -3.93 1.20
CA PHE A 43 15.20 -4.03 2.64
C PHE A 43 16.12 -2.93 3.17
N THR A 44 15.62 -2.20 4.17
CA THR A 44 16.33 -1.12 4.84
C THR A 44 17.27 -1.70 5.89
N ASN A 45 18.52 -1.26 5.87
CA ASN A 45 19.49 -1.58 6.91
C ASN A 45 19.30 -0.64 8.10
N GLY A 46 19.45 -1.17 9.31
CA GLY A 46 19.34 -0.41 10.55
C GLY A 46 18.84 -1.29 11.69
N THR A 47 18.83 -0.72 12.88
CA THR A 47 18.28 -1.34 14.09
C THR A 47 16.77 -1.17 14.16
N TRP A 48 16.09 -2.04 14.91
CA TRP A 48 14.65 -1.92 15.14
C TRP A 48 14.24 -0.54 15.67
N LYS A 49 15.07 0.06 16.53
CA LYS A 49 14.86 1.40 17.08
C LYS A 49 14.90 2.49 16.00
N GLU A 50 15.82 2.40 15.05
CA GLU A 50 15.95 3.38 13.96
C GLU A 50 14.77 3.28 13.00
N LEU A 51 14.35 2.04 12.68
CA LEU A 51 13.24 1.78 11.77
C LEU A 51 11.90 2.22 12.35
N THR A 52 11.65 2.00 13.64
CA THR A 52 10.45 2.52 14.33
C THR A 52 10.44 4.04 14.39
N ALA A 53 11.59 4.69 14.60
CA ALA A 53 11.70 6.14 14.51
C ALA A 53 11.46 6.66 13.08
N GLN A 54 11.90 5.94 12.05
CA GLN A 54 11.63 6.28 10.65
C GLN A 54 10.16 6.07 10.28
N ALA A 55 9.53 5.01 10.80
CA ALA A 55 8.11 4.75 10.65
C ALA A 55 7.27 5.88 11.28
N ALA A 56 7.63 6.31 12.49
CA ALA A 56 6.96 7.43 13.17
C ALA A 56 7.02 8.74 12.35
N LYS A 57 8.18 9.02 11.73
CA LYS A 57 8.37 10.23 10.91
C LYS A 57 7.63 10.18 9.57
N SER A 58 7.58 9.01 8.94
CA SER A 58 7.01 8.83 7.60
C SER A 58 5.53 8.46 7.61
N GLY A 59 4.99 8.03 8.76
CA GLY A 59 3.63 7.47 8.87
C GLY A 59 3.47 6.09 8.21
N LYS A 60 4.56 5.45 7.76
CA LYS A 60 4.52 4.13 7.13
C LYS A 60 4.55 3.01 8.16
N LEU A 61 3.94 1.88 7.82
CA LEU A 61 4.15 0.63 8.55
C LEU A 61 5.52 0.02 8.19
N ILE A 62 6.03 -0.81 9.09
CA ILE A 62 7.22 -1.62 8.87
C ILE A 62 6.78 -3.00 8.42
N PHE A 63 7.19 -3.41 7.23
CA PHE A 63 7.09 -4.78 6.77
C PHE A 63 8.30 -5.57 7.28
N VAL A 64 8.08 -6.59 8.10
CA VAL A 64 9.15 -7.40 8.67
C VAL A 64 9.12 -8.81 8.08
N ASP A 65 10.22 -9.21 7.45
CA ASP A 65 10.54 -10.60 7.09
C ASP A 65 11.35 -11.24 8.23
N VAL A 66 10.67 -11.99 9.10
CA VAL A 66 11.33 -12.78 10.15
C VAL A 66 11.71 -14.15 9.57
N ASN A 67 13.01 -14.39 9.45
CA ASN A 67 13.58 -15.56 8.80
C ASN A 67 14.71 -16.20 9.63
N THR A 68 15.29 -17.28 9.11
CA THR A 68 16.56 -17.86 9.59
C THR A 68 17.41 -18.28 8.40
N THR A 69 18.72 -18.41 8.58
CA THR A 69 19.65 -18.78 7.48
C THR A 69 19.36 -20.15 6.84
N TRP A 70 18.96 -21.14 7.64
CA TRP A 70 18.72 -22.51 7.20
C TRP A 70 17.32 -22.71 6.60
N CYS A 71 16.40 -21.74 6.76
CA CYS A 71 15.02 -21.81 6.30
C CYS A 71 14.90 -21.86 4.76
N GLY A 72 14.56 -23.03 4.22
CA GLY A 72 14.32 -23.24 2.79
C GLY A 72 13.20 -22.37 2.21
N PRO A 73 11.98 -22.38 2.79
CA PRO A 73 10.87 -21.54 2.32
C PRO A 73 11.18 -20.04 2.34
N CYS A 74 12.01 -19.57 3.27
CA CYS A 74 12.46 -18.17 3.33
C CYS A 74 13.32 -17.81 2.11
N ARG A 75 14.23 -18.70 1.70
CA ARG A 75 15.02 -18.50 0.48
C ARG A 75 14.15 -18.49 -0.77
N LEU A 76 13.16 -19.37 -0.85
CA LEU A 76 12.20 -19.40 -1.96
C LEU A 76 11.41 -18.09 -2.04
N LEU A 77 10.93 -17.59 -0.91
CA LEU A 77 10.19 -16.33 -0.82
C LEU A 77 11.04 -15.14 -1.32
N LYS A 78 12.33 -15.08 -0.93
CA LYS A 78 13.30 -14.06 -1.37
C LYS A 78 13.66 -14.16 -2.86
N SER A 79 13.69 -15.36 -3.45
CA SER A 79 14.05 -15.54 -4.86
C SER A 79 12.88 -15.44 -5.82
N THR A 80 11.64 -15.50 -5.33
CA THR A 80 10.41 -15.48 -6.14
C THR A 80 9.52 -14.31 -5.75
N THR A 81 8.71 -14.47 -4.70
CA THR A 81 7.69 -13.52 -4.26
C THR A 81 8.22 -12.10 -4.02
N PHE A 82 9.39 -11.95 -3.40
CA PHE A 82 9.99 -10.61 -3.16
C PHE A 82 10.60 -9.96 -4.41
N LYS A 83 10.74 -10.72 -5.51
CA LYS A 83 11.22 -10.24 -6.82
C LYS A 83 10.11 -10.04 -7.83
N ASP A 84 8.85 -10.26 -7.44
CA ASP A 84 7.72 -9.89 -8.27
C ASP A 84 7.63 -8.35 -8.34
N GLU A 85 7.55 -7.80 -9.55
CA GLU A 85 7.62 -6.36 -9.77
C GLU A 85 6.45 -5.61 -9.12
N ASN A 86 5.25 -6.20 -9.10
CA ASN A 86 4.08 -5.57 -8.50
C ASN A 86 4.20 -5.55 -6.98
N VAL A 87 4.67 -6.65 -6.38
CA VAL A 87 4.97 -6.72 -4.95
C VAL A 87 6.03 -5.70 -4.59
N ALA A 88 7.19 -5.77 -5.24
CA ALA A 88 8.33 -4.90 -4.97
C ALA A 88 7.96 -3.42 -5.07
N THR A 89 7.29 -3.05 -6.15
CA THR A 89 6.83 -1.68 -6.38
C THR A 89 5.90 -1.20 -5.25
N TYR A 90 4.89 -1.99 -4.91
CA TYR A 90 3.95 -1.63 -3.85
C TYR A 90 4.64 -1.55 -2.48
N PHE A 91 5.43 -2.56 -2.12
CA PHE A 91 6.07 -2.62 -0.80
C PHE A 91 7.11 -1.51 -0.61
N ASN A 92 7.90 -1.19 -1.63
CA ASN A 92 8.88 -0.10 -1.58
C ASN A 92 8.21 1.28 -1.46
N GLN A 93 7.03 1.44 -2.05
CA GLN A 93 6.26 2.69 -1.94
C GLN A 93 5.59 2.84 -0.57
N HIS A 94 5.02 1.77 -0.03
CA HIS A 94 4.10 1.85 1.10
C HIS A 94 4.70 1.46 2.46
N PHE A 95 5.80 0.71 2.49
CA PHE A 95 6.37 0.20 3.74
C PHE A 95 7.86 0.53 3.89
N ILE A 96 8.31 0.54 5.13
CA ILE A 96 9.73 0.37 5.45
C ILE A 96 9.95 -1.14 5.58
N SER A 97 10.70 -1.73 4.67
CA SER A 97 10.93 -3.19 4.67
C SER A 97 12.16 -3.54 5.51
N TYR A 98 12.04 -4.52 6.40
CA TYR A 98 13.08 -4.97 7.32
C TYR A 98 13.17 -6.48 7.27
N SER A 99 14.37 -7.02 7.10
CA SER A 99 14.62 -8.47 7.14
C SER A 99 15.45 -8.75 8.38
N VAL A 100 14.97 -9.65 9.24
CA VAL A 100 15.64 -10.00 10.48
C VAL A 100 15.80 -11.51 10.60
N ASP A 101 17.01 -11.92 10.97
CA ASP A 101 17.30 -13.32 11.30
C ASP A 101 16.96 -13.55 12.78
N ALA A 102 15.99 -14.40 13.05
CA ALA A 102 15.45 -14.66 14.39
C ALA A 102 16.45 -15.35 15.35
N GLU A 103 17.61 -15.77 14.86
CA GLU A 103 18.65 -16.44 15.65
C GLU A 103 19.92 -15.57 15.81
N LYS A 104 19.86 -14.28 15.42
CA LYS A 104 21.02 -13.39 15.44
C LYS A 104 20.68 -11.97 15.88
N GLY A 105 21.62 -11.35 16.60
CA GLY A 105 21.55 -9.94 16.97
C GLY A 105 20.26 -9.62 17.73
N GLU A 106 19.58 -8.54 17.34
CA GLU A 106 18.28 -8.16 17.94
C GLU A 106 17.12 -9.10 17.53
N GLY A 107 17.33 -9.96 16.53
CA GLY A 107 16.29 -10.84 16.01
C GLY A 107 15.79 -11.89 16.98
N GLU A 108 16.65 -12.37 17.89
CA GLU A 108 16.26 -13.32 18.95
C GLU A 108 15.20 -12.70 19.88
N THR A 109 15.52 -11.52 20.42
CA THR A 109 14.60 -10.76 21.30
C THR A 109 13.32 -10.38 20.57
N LEU A 110 13.41 -9.92 19.32
CA LEU A 110 12.24 -9.53 18.53
C LEU A 110 11.34 -10.72 18.20
N ALA A 111 11.93 -11.88 17.85
CA ALA A 111 11.18 -13.10 17.58
C ALA A 111 10.44 -13.60 18.82
N GLU A 112 11.06 -13.51 20.00
CA GLU A 112 10.41 -13.82 21.28
C GLU A 112 9.26 -12.84 21.57
N GLN A 113 9.52 -11.53 21.47
CA GLN A 113 8.51 -10.48 21.69
C GLN A 113 7.30 -10.66 20.78
N TRP A 114 7.53 -10.96 19.51
CA TRP A 114 6.47 -11.22 18.54
C TRP A 114 5.92 -12.65 18.62
N LYS A 115 6.42 -13.51 19.51
CA LYS A 115 5.98 -14.91 19.66
C LYS A 115 6.01 -15.65 18.33
N VAL A 116 7.12 -15.54 17.60
CA VAL A 116 7.34 -16.23 16.32
C VAL A 116 7.49 -17.73 16.60
N ARG A 117 6.74 -18.55 15.86
CA ARG A 117 6.68 -20.02 16.05
C ARG A 117 6.98 -20.82 14.78
N ALA A 118 7.08 -20.16 13.64
CA ALA A 118 7.35 -20.78 12.35
C ALA A 118 8.02 -19.77 11.40
N TYR A 119 8.74 -20.28 10.40
CA TYR A 119 9.45 -19.45 9.42
C TYR A 119 9.00 -19.77 7.98
N PRO A 120 8.94 -18.76 7.08
CA PRO A 120 9.02 -17.34 7.40
C PRO A 120 7.80 -16.88 8.21
N THR A 121 7.97 -15.85 9.03
CA THR A 121 6.84 -15.09 9.58
C THR A 121 6.95 -13.66 9.06
N LEU A 122 5.91 -13.22 8.36
CA LEU A 122 5.80 -11.88 7.80
C LEU A 122 4.89 -11.04 8.69
N LEU A 123 5.36 -9.85 9.07
CA LEU A 123 4.62 -8.95 9.95
C LEU A 123 4.46 -7.58 9.30
N LEU A 124 3.34 -6.94 9.60
CA LEU A 124 3.20 -5.50 9.46
C LEU A 124 3.09 -4.90 10.86
N VAL A 125 3.99 -3.97 11.16
CA VAL A 125 4.16 -3.40 12.49
C VAL A 125 4.08 -1.88 12.40
N ASN A 126 3.37 -1.23 13.32
CA ASN A 126 3.32 0.23 13.36
C ASN A 126 4.56 0.83 14.06
N ALA A 127 4.64 2.15 14.11
CA ALA A 127 5.77 2.86 14.70
C ALA A 127 5.94 2.60 16.21
N GLU A 128 4.87 2.23 16.91
CA GLU A 128 4.88 1.87 18.33
C GLU A 128 5.31 0.42 18.59
N GLY A 129 5.61 -0.34 17.54
CA GLY A 129 6.01 -1.75 17.64
C GLY A 129 4.85 -2.73 17.79
N LYS A 130 3.61 -2.29 17.60
CA LYS A 130 2.42 -3.14 17.63
C LYS A 130 2.23 -3.82 16.28
N ILE A 131 1.99 -5.14 16.32
CA ILE A 131 1.64 -5.93 15.14
C ILE A 131 0.23 -5.54 14.68
N VAL A 132 0.14 -5.06 13.44
CA VAL A 132 -1.11 -4.77 12.73
C VAL A 132 -1.63 -6.03 12.03
N SER A 133 -0.73 -6.78 11.39
CA SER A 133 -1.09 -7.97 10.63
C SER A 133 0.04 -8.99 10.63
N ARG A 134 -0.31 -10.27 10.45
CA ARG A 134 0.61 -11.40 10.45
C ARG A 134 0.25 -12.37 9.33
N GLN A 135 1.28 -12.82 8.62
CA GLN A 135 1.21 -13.92 7.67
C GLN A 135 2.30 -14.94 8.03
N ILE A 136 1.93 -16.21 8.19
CA ILE A 136 2.85 -17.29 8.54
C ILE A 136 3.08 -18.17 7.31
N GLY A 137 4.33 -18.58 7.11
CA GLY A 137 4.73 -19.48 6.04
C GLY A 137 4.91 -18.79 4.70
N TYR A 138 5.29 -19.58 3.71
CA TYR A 138 5.44 -19.11 2.33
C TYR A 138 4.10 -18.66 1.75
N VAL A 139 4.13 -17.56 1.00
CA VAL A 139 3.02 -17.07 0.17
C VAL A 139 3.56 -16.68 -1.21
N ASN A 140 2.71 -16.80 -2.22
CA ASN A 140 3.03 -16.32 -3.56
C ASN A 140 2.86 -14.79 -3.67
N ALA A 141 3.26 -14.21 -4.81
CA ALA A 141 3.19 -12.77 -5.07
C ALA A 141 1.78 -12.19 -4.93
N GLU A 142 0.78 -12.84 -5.52
CA GLU A 142 -0.61 -12.40 -5.46
C GLU A 142 -1.12 -12.29 -4.01
N ARG A 143 -0.88 -13.32 -3.19
CA ARG A 143 -1.32 -13.30 -1.81
C ARG A 143 -0.56 -12.26 -0.99
N LEU A 144 0.75 -12.12 -1.19
CA LEU A 144 1.54 -11.12 -0.47
C LEU A 144 1.07 -9.69 -0.79
N LEU A 145 0.83 -9.39 -2.07
CA LEU A 145 0.33 -8.10 -2.51
C LEU A 145 -1.05 -7.79 -1.92
N SER A 146 -1.96 -8.76 -1.97
CA SER A 146 -3.31 -8.61 -1.42
C SER A 146 -3.27 -8.37 0.09
N TRP A 147 -2.50 -9.17 0.83
CA TRP A 147 -2.32 -9.02 2.27
C TRP A 147 -1.73 -7.66 2.66
N GLY A 148 -0.73 -7.18 1.91
CA GLY A 148 -0.14 -5.85 2.10
C GLY A 148 -1.17 -4.73 1.94
N LYS A 149 -1.97 -4.79 0.87
CA LYS A 149 -3.04 -3.82 0.58
C LYS A 149 -4.15 -3.84 1.63
N GLU A 150 -4.65 -5.03 1.97
CA GLU A 150 -5.69 -5.25 3.00
C GLU A 150 -5.28 -4.64 4.34
N SER A 151 -4.01 -4.80 4.71
CA SER A 151 -3.49 -4.36 6.01
C SER A 151 -3.17 -2.86 6.03
N ALA A 152 -2.71 -2.27 4.92
CA ALA A 152 -2.49 -0.84 4.80
C ALA A 152 -3.81 -0.04 4.88
N ALA A 153 -4.91 -0.59 4.35
CA ALA A 153 -6.22 0.03 4.39
C ALA A 153 -6.86 0.08 5.80
N GLN A 154 -6.43 -0.78 6.72
CA GLN A 154 -6.99 -0.86 8.08
C GLN A 154 -6.41 0.23 9.01
N GLY A 155 -5.38 0.96 8.58
CA GLY A 155 -4.65 1.92 9.42
C GLY A 155 -4.00 1.24 10.65
N PRO A 156 -3.29 2.00 11.50
CA PRO A 156 -2.85 1.48 12.80
C PRO A 156 -4.10 1.18 13.63
N VAL A 157 -4.52 -0.09 13.64
CA VAL A 157 -5.64 -0.55 14.47
C VAL A 157 -5.30 -0.21 15.91
N ALA A 158 -5.98 0.78 16.49
CA ALA A 158 -5.92 1.04 17.93
C ALA A 158 -6.25 -0.27 18.66
N ALA A 159 -5.48 -0.58 19.71
CA ALA A 159 -5.72 -1.78 20.52
C ALA A 159 -7.19 -1.83 20.95
N ARG A 160 -7.89 -2.88 20.53
CA ARG A 160 -9.07 -3.37 21.23
C ARG A 160 -8.58 -4.18 22.42
#